data_AF-A0A2V5MM10-F1
#
_entry.id   AF-A0A2V5MM10-F1
#
_cell.length_a   1.000
_cell.length_b   1.000
_cell.length_c   1.000
_cell.angle_alpha   90.00
_cell.angle_beta   90.00
_cell.angle_gamma   90.00
#
_symmetry.space_group_name_H-M   'P 1'
#
loop_
_entity.id
_entity.type
_entity.pdbx_description
1 polymer ?
#
loop_
_entity_poly.entity_id
_entity_poly.type
_entity_poly.pdbx_seq_one_letter_code
_entity_poly.pdbx_strand_id
1 'polypeptide(L)'
;MIALVNKSPSLETSAPPLRFEMAGKESRDGRFTLDGSDDLEEHLAQTCENVLAGIRALVPAKRLEAILLGGGYGRGEGGVLKTASGDQPYNDLEYYVCLRGPVWLNERRYGPAVHELGRRLSSDAGVDVELKIFSLAKLRYRPINMFYYDLVLGHRWVLGDECLLQGCAHHRDERDLPLSEAAHLLMNRCSGLLFAREKLLHRPFTAAEADFVGRNLAKAQLAFGDVVLTATGQYHWSCRERRDRLKRFILPGDLPWLEEVQKQHAAGIHFKLHPERTMAGASTLEARHAQLTTLALQTWLWLESHRLHYPFASARDYALSRIDKCPETNAWRNRLINLKVFGPMALTSLKGGVNPRVRLLHAL
;
A
#
# COMPACT_ATOMS: atom_id res chain seq x y z
N MET A 1 -58.32 31.25 -20.59
CA MET A 1 -58.78 31.27 -19.19
C MET A 1 -58.13 30.08 -18.51
N ILE A 2 -57.11 30.13 -17.66
CA ILE A 2 -56.44 31.11 -16.77
C ILE A 2 -55.02 30.48 -16.64
N ALA A 3 -53.86 31.05 -16.99
CA ALA A 3 -53.22 32.32 -16.64
C ALA A 3 -52.91 32.50 -15.15
N LEU A 4 -51.92 31.77 -14.62
CA LEU A 4 -51.12 32.10 -13.43
C LEU A 4 -49.71 31.52 -13.71
N VAL A 5 -48.70 32.25 -14.17
CA VAL A 5 -47.93 33.34 -13.52
C VAL A 5 -47.58 33.00 -12.07
N ASN A 6 -46.35 32.51 -11.88
CA ASN A 6 -45.55 32.93 -10.74
C ASN A 6 -44.05 32.98 -11.12
N LYS A 7 -43.48 34.17 -10.88
CA LYS A 7 -42.10 34.58 -11.13
C LYS A 7 -41.18 34.11 -9.99
N SER A 8 -40.02 33.56 -10.38
CA SER A 8 -38.65 33.85 -9.88
C SER A 8 -38.30 33.56 -8.40
N PRO A 9 -37.07 33.11 -8.04
CA PRO A 9 -35.81 33.63 -8.61
C PRO A 9 -34.80 32.59 -9.11
N SER A 10 -34.13 32.99 -10.18
CA SER A 10 -32.83 32.52 -10.62
C SER A 10 -31.81 32.69 -9.49
N LEU A 11 -31.37 31.57 -8.91
CA LEU A 11 -30.13 31.52 -8.14
C LEU A 11 -28.97 31.42 -9.13
N GLU A 12 -28.46 32.57 -9.54
CA GLU A 12 -27.09 32.69 -10.03
C GLU A 12 -26.14 32.32 -8.89
N THR A 13 -25.76 31.05 -8.80
CA THR A 13 -24.56 30.67 -8.07
C THR A 13 -23.37 30.89 -8.99
N SER A 14 -22.88 32.13 -9.03
CA SER A 14 -21.54 32.45 -9.51
C SER A 14 -20.50 31.90 -8.53
N ALA A 15 -20.32 30.59 -8.52
CA ALA A 15 -19.11 30.00 -7.96
C ALA A 15 -17.99 30.26 -8.97
N PRO A 16 -16.91 30.96 -8.61
CA PRO A 16 -15.77 31.08 -9.52
C PRO A 16 -15.27 29.65 -9.80
N PRO A 17 -14.84 29.35 -11.04
CA PRO A 17 -14.19 28.08 -11.28
C PRO A 17 -12.98 28.02 -10.34
N LEU A 18 -13.00 27.08 -9.40
CA LEU A 18 -11.83 26.70 -8.64
C LEU A 18 -10.79 26.26 -9.67
N ARG A 19 -9.94 27.20 -10.06
CA ARG A 19 -8.67 26.93 -10.73
C ARG A 19 -7.91 26.05 -9.75
N PHE A 20 -7.94 24.76 -9.99
CA PHE A 20 -6.88 23.87 -9.55
C PHE A 20 -5.63 24.41 -10.23
N GLU A 21 -4.92 25.31 -9.55
CA GLU A 21 -3.51 25.51 -9.80
C GLU A 21 -2.89 24.12 -9.70
N MET A 22 -2.56 23.57 -10.87
CA MET A 22 -1.71 22.41 -10.95
C MET A 22 -0.40 22.83 -10.32
N ALA A 23 -0.26 22.55 -9.03
CA ALA A 23 1.01 22.43 -8.38
C ALA A 23 1.74 21.31 -9.12
N GLY A 24 2.41 21.68 -10.22
CA GLY A 24 3.51 20.93 -10.79
C GLY A 24 4.50 20.79 -9.66
N LYS A 25 4.44 19.63 -9.00
CA LYS A 25 5.19 19.40 -7.79
C LYS A 25 6.64 19.17 -8.21
N GLU A 26 7.41 20.24 -8.08
CA GLU A 26 8.87 20.20 -8.02
C GLU A 26 9.27 19.09 -7.04
N SER A 27 9.77 17.96 -7.55
CA SER A 27 10.67 17.07 -6.82
C SER A 27 11.95 17.87 -6.58
N ARG A 28 11.94 18.68 -5.53
CA ARG A 28 12.89 19.78 -5.31
C ARG A 28 14.31 19.38 -4.90
N ASP A 29 14.72 18.13 -5.13
CA ASP A 29 16.15 17.75 -5.00
C ASP A 29 16.57 16.46 -5.70
N GLY A 30 15.68 15.74 -6.40
CA GLY A 30 16.07 14.50 -7.10
C GLY A 30 16.60 13.37 -6.19
N ARG A 31 16.52 13.51 -4.86
CA ARG A 31 16.95 12.51 -3.87
C ARG A 31 15.95 11.37 -3.70
N PHE A 32 16.44 10.17 -3.44
CA PHE A 32 15.68 8.95 -3.18
C PHE A 32 15.31 8.80 -1.69
N THR A 33 16.05 9.48 -0.81
CA THR A 33 15.83 9.46 0.65
C THR A 33 15.66 10.87 1.20
N LEU A 34 15.18 10.96 2.44
CA LEU A 34 15.00 12.24 3.12
C LEU A 34 16.34 12.82 3.62
N ASP A 35 17.20 11.95 4.16
CA ASP A 35 18.37 12.30 4.97
C ASP A 35 19.51 11.26 4.86
N GLY A 36 19.53 10.50 3.77
CA GLY A 36 20.66 9.66 3.40
C GLY A 36 21.87 10.50 2.99
N SER A 37 23.07 9.94 3.13
CA SER A 37 24.32 10.54 2.64
C SER A 37 24.33 10.68 1.11
N ASP A 38 25.21 11.53 0.59
CA ASP A 38 25.37 11.68 -0.87
C ASP A 38 25.88 10.39 -1.52
N ASP A 39 26.73 9.62 -0.84
CA ASP A 39 27.16 8.28 -1.29
C ASP A 39 25.97 7.33 -1.47
N LEU A 40 25.00 7.35 -0.56
CA LEU A 40 23.79 6.54 -0.68
C LEU A 40 22.92 6.99 -1.85
N GLU A 41 22.80 8.30 -2.07
CA GLU A 41 22.06 8.85 -3.20
C GLU A 41 22.71 8.48 -4.54
N GLU A 42 24.04 8.57 -4.65
CA GLU A 42 24.81 8.16 -5.82
C GLU A 42 24.66 6.64 -6.07
N HIS A 43 24.75 5.83 -5.03
CA HIS A 43 24.52 4.39 -5.10
C HIS A 43 23.13 4.03 -5.64
N LEU A 44 22.08 4.70 -5.17
CA LEU A 44 20.71 4.50 -5.63
C LEU A 44 20.50 4.99 -7.06
N ALA A 45 21.14 6.09 -7.45
CA ALA A 45 21.15 6.59 -8.82
C ALA A 45 21.82 5.57 -9.77
N GLN A 46 23.00 5.07 -9.40
CA GLN A 46 23.72 4.06 -10.18
C GLN A 46 22.92 2.76 -10.31
N THR A 47 22.20 2.37 -9.25
CA THR A 47 21.29 1.23 -9.30
C THR A 47 20.16 1.43 -10.31
N CYS A 48 19.58 2.63 -10.39
CA CYS A 48 18.56 2.95 -11.40
C CYS A 48 19.11 2.86 -12.83
N GLU A 49 20.33 3.34 -13.06
CA GLU A 49 21.00 3.23 -14.37
C GLU A 49 21.26 1.77 -14.75
N ASN A 50 21.69 0.94 -13.79
CA ASN A 50 21.92 -0.49 -13.99
C ASN A 50 20.61 -1.23 -14.33
N VAL A 51 19.51 -0.89 -13.66
CA VAL A 51 18.16 -1.39 -13.99
C VAL A 51 17.78 -1.00 -15.41
N LEU A 52 17.95 0.27 -15.79
CA LEU A 52 17.64 0.75 -17.13
C LEU A 52 18.44 0.01 -18.21
N ALA A 53 19.76 -0.10 -18.02
CA ALA A 53 20.65 -0.80 -18.95
C ALA A 53 20.27 -2.28 -19.07
N GLY A 54 20.05 -2.95 -17.94
CA GLY A 54 19.64 -4.36 -17.90
C GLY A 54 18.31 -4.60 -18.61
N ILE A 55 17.29 -3.77 -18.36
CA ILE A 55 15.99 -3.91 -19.02
C ILE A 55 16.07 -3.62 -20.52
N ARG A 56 16.85 -2.62 -20.95
CA ARG A 56 17.07 -2.34 -22.38
C ARG A 56 17.77 -3.48 -23.13
N ALA A 57 18.65 -4.22 -22.46
CA ALA A 57 19.28 -5.41 -23.03
C ALA A 57 18.29 -6.58 -23.20
N LEU A 58 17.27 -6.68 -22.32
CA LEU A 58 16.29 -7.77 -22.33
C LEU A 58 15.07 -7.48 -23.22
N VAL A 59 14.62 -6.23 -23.27
CA VAL A 59 13.35 -5.82 -23.86
C VAL A 59 13.59 -4.90 -25.07
N PRO A 60 13.07 -5.23 -26.26
CA PRO A 60 13.19 -4.37 -27.43
C PRO A 60 12.58 -2.98 -27.18
N ALA A 61 13.26 -1.91 -27.65
CA ALA A 61 12.82 -0.52 -27.48
C ALA A 61 11.36 -0.27 -27.93
N LYS A 62 10.90 -0.92 -29.01
CA LYS A 62 9.52 -0.81 -29.50
C LYS A 62 8.44 -1.37 -28.55
N ARG A 63 8.85 -2.13 -27.53
CA ARG A 63 7.97 -2.75 -26.52
C ARG A 63 8.07 -2.07 -25.16
N LEU A 64 9.24 -1.54 -24.82
CA LEU A 64 9.48 -0.84 -23.56
C LEU A 64 8.90 0.58 -23.64
N GLU A 65 7.87 0.85 -22.85
CA GLU A 65 7.22 2.16 -22.82
C GLU A 65 7.83 3.05 -21.74
N ALA A 66 8.10 2.48 -20.56
CA ALA A 66 8.58 3.22 -19.41
C ALA A 66 9.18 2.32 -18.33
N ILE A 67 9.90 2.91 -17.38
CA ILE A 67 10.31 2.29 -16.12
C ILE A 67 10.05 3.30 -15.01
N LEU A 68 9.22 2.90 -14.05
CA LEU A 68 8.89 3.67 -12.85
C LEU A 68 9.60 3.04 -11.66
N LEU A 69 10.20 3.85 -10.79
CA LEU A 69 10.54 3.45 -9.43
C LEU A 69 9.39 3.88 -8.51
N GLY A 70 8.76 2.92 -7.83
CA GLY A 70 7.71 3.16 -6.85
C GLY A 70 8.23 3.13 -5.42
N GLY A 71 7.31 2.91 -4.47
CA GLY A 71 7.68 2.69 -3.07
C GLY A 71 8.30 3.92 -2.39
N GLY A 72 9.06 3.70 -1.32
CA GLY A 72 9.70 4.78 -0.54
C GLY A 72 10.67 5.60 -1.38
N TYR A 73 11.56 4.91 -2.10
CA TYR A 73 12.60 5.56 -2.90
C TYR A 73 12.05 6.34 -4.09
N GLY A 74 10.95 5.90 -4.71
CA GLY A 74 10.25 6.68 -5.74
C GLY A 74 9.72 8.02 -5.23
N ARG A 75 9.30 8.05 -3.96
CA ARG A 75 8.75 9.25 -3.29
C ARG A 75 9.81 10.20 -2.72
N GLY A 76 11.10 9.84 -2.75
CA GLY A 76 12.13 10.54 -1.97
C GLY A 76 12.01 10.30 -0.45
N GLU A 77 11.34 9.23 -0.05
CA GLU A 77 11.09 8.83 1.34
C GLU A 77 11.58 7.40 1.57
N GLY A 78 12.69 7.04 0.92
CA GLY A 78 13.41 5.79 1.13
C GLY A 78 13.93 5.67 2.55
N GLY A 79 13.93 4.45 3.09
CA GLY A 79 14.45 4.20 4.43
C GLY A 79 15.97 4.15 4.44
N VAL A 80 16.57 4.77 5.45
CA VAL A 80 18.03 4.88 5.59
C VAL A 80 18.48 4.12 6.83
N LEU A 81 19.18 3.00 6.63
CA LEU A 81 19.84 2.29 7.72
C LEU A 81 21.21 2.93 7.97
N LYS A 82 21.37 3.57 9.13
CA LYS A 82 22.67 4.11 9.55
C LYS A 82 23.56 2.96 10.04
N THR A 83 24.74 2.80 9.45
CA THR A 83 25.73 1.78 9.85
C THR A 83 27.09 2.41 10.11
N ALA A 84 28.00 1.67 10.75
CA ALA A 84 29.37 2.13 10.96
C ALA A 84 30.15 2.36 9.64
N SER A 85 29.75 1.68 8.56
CA SER A 85 30.30 1.83 7.21
C SER A 85 29.64 2.93 6.38
N GLY A 86 28.66 3.65 6.94
CA GLY A 86 27.87 4.66 6.23
C GLY A 86 26.40 4.28 6.09
N ASP A 87 25.66 5.09 5.34
CA ASP A 87 24.24 4.92 5.13
C ASP A 87 23.96 3.82 4.10
N GLN A 88 22.97 2.97 4.37
CA GLN A 88 22.57 1.89 3.48
C GLN A 88 21.08 1.97 3.17
N PRO A 89 20.64 1.51 1.98
CA PRO A 89 19.23 1.29 1.74
C PRO A 89 18.74 0.16 2.64
N TYR A 90 17.48 0.23 3.07
CA TYR A 90 16.88 -0.76 3.95
C TYR A 90 15.65 -1.44 3.37
N ASN A 91 14.86 -0.70 2.60
CA ASN A 91 13.64 -1.21 1.98
C ASN A 91 13.95 -1.70 0.57
N ASP A 92 13.06 -2.55 0.04
CA ASP A 92 13.18 -3.05 -1.33
C ASP A 92 13.04 -1.92 -2.36
N LEU A 93 13.72 -2.07 -3.49
CA LEU A 93 13.58 -1.19 -4.66
C LEU A 93 12.56 -1.78 -5.62
N GLU A 94 11.38 -1.18 -5.67
CA GLU A 94 10.27 -1.66 -6.50
C GLU A 94 10.18 -0.91 -7.83
N TYR A 95 10.52 -1.58 -8.93
CA TYR A 95 10.41 -1.03 -10.28
C TYR A 95 9.22 -1.62 -11.04
N TYR A 96 8.54 -0.78 -11.81
CA TYR A 96 7.44 -1.15 -12.70
C TYR A 96 7.88 -0.96 -14.16
N VAL A 97 8.21 -2.07 -14.82
CA VAL A 97 8.66 -2.14 -16.21
C VAL A 97 7.42 -2.12 -17.11
N CYS A 98 7.11 -0.96 -17.67
CA CYS A 98 5.91 -0.74 -18.46
C CYS A 98 6.11 -1.23 -19.89
N LEU A 99 5.38 -2.29 -20.26
CA LEU A 99 5.50 -2.93 -21.57
C LEU A 99 4.22 -2.83 -22.38
N ARG A 100 4.35 -2.54 -23.68
CA ARG A 100 3.24 -2.50 -24.62
C ARG A 100 2.65 -3.89 -24.84
N GLY A 101 1.33 -3.98 -24.73
CA GLY A 101 0.54 -5.18 -25.02
C GLY A 101 0.04 -5.89 -23.77
N PRO A 102 -0.54 -7.10 -23.92
CA PRO A 102 -1.14 -7.83 -22.81
C PRO A 102 -0.10 -8.26 -21.77
N VAL A 103 -0.34 -7.93 -20.49
CA VAL A 103 0.58 -8.23 -19.37
C VAL A 103 0.92 -9.71 -19.32
N TRP A 104 -0.05 -10.62 -19.44
CA TRP A 104 0.20 -12.07 -19.32
C TRP A 104 1.14 -12.62 -20.41
N LEU A 105 1.10 -12.06 -21.63
CA LEU A 105 2.04 -12.43 -22.70
C LEU A 105 3.44 -11.90 -22.39
N ASN A 106 3.51 -10.67 -21.88
CA ASN A 106 4.77 -10.06 -21.48
C ASN A 106 5.40 -10.80 -20.30
N GLU A 107 4.62 -11.21 -19.30
CA GLU A 107 5.05 -12.04 -18.17
C GLU A 107 5.59 -13.38 -18.65
N ARG A 108 4.85 -14.08 -19.53
CA ARG A 108 5.33 -15.36 -20.08
C ARG A 108 6.64 -15.21 -20.87
N ARG A 109 6.80 -14.10 -21.60
CA ARG A 109 7.93 -13.90 -22.51
C ARG A 109 9.18 -13.34 -21.81
N TYR A 110 9.00 -12.38 -20.92
CA TYR A 110 10.08 -11.59 -20.33
C TYR A 110 10.19 -11.81 -18.80
N GLY A 111 9.13 -12.26 -18.14
CA GLY A 111 9.06 -12.40 -16.68
C GLY A 111 10.24 -13.17 -16.08
N PRO A 112 10.61 -14.37 -16.56
CA PRO A 112 11.75 -15.11 -16.02
C PRO A 112 13.07 -14.33 -16.11
N ALA A 113 13.35 -13.69 -17.25
CA ALA A 113 14.58 -12.94 -17.46
C ALA A 113 14.60 -11.62 -16.66
N VAL A 114 13.46 -10.96 -16.53
CA VAL A 114 13.29 -9.75 -15.71
C VAL A 114 13.45 -10.09 -14.22
N HIS A 115 12.87 -11.20 -13.76
CA HIS A 115 13.04 -11.66 -12.39
C HIS A 115 14.51 -12.01 -12.10
N GLU A 116 15.16 -12.72 -13.02
CA GLU A 116 16.59 -13.03 -12.90
C GLU A 116 17.45 -11.76 -12.82
N LEU A 117 17.16 -10.77 -13.65
CA LEU A 117 17.84 -9.48 -13.60
C LEU A 117 17.69 -8.83 -12.22
N GLY A 118 16.48 -8.81 -11.66
CA GLY A 118 16.23 -8.28 -10.31
C GLY A 118 17.08 -8.98 -9.25
N ARG A 119 17.12 -10.32 -9.26
CA ARG A 119 17.95 -11.10 -8.31
C ARG A 119 19.43 -10.76 -8.42
N ARG A 120 19.97 -10.62 -9.64
CA ARG A 120 21.38 -10.24 -9.83
C ARG A 120 21.67 -8.85 -9.30
N LEU A 121 20.80 -7.88 -9.61
CA LEU A 121 20.97 -6.49 -9.18
C LEU A 121 20.80 -6.30 -7.66
N SER A 122 20.08 -7.21 -6.99
CA SER A 122 19.86 -7.13 -5.54
C SER A 122 21.16 -7.23 -4.74
N SER A 123 22.14 -8.01 -5.22
CA SER A 123 23.45 -8.13 -4.57
C SER A 123 24.19 -6.79 -4.57
N ASP A 124 24.22 -6.12 -5.71
CA ASP A 124 24.93 -4.85 -5.86
C ASP A 124 24.18 -3.74 -5.14
N ALA A 125 22.84 -3.72 -5.21
CA ALA A 125 22.01 -2.71 -4.55
C ALA A 125 22.05 -2.78 -3.01
N GLY A 126 22.41 -3.93 -2.43
CA GLY A 126 22.39 -4.17 -0.99
C GLY A 126 21.00 -4.40 -0.39
N VAL A 127 19.96 -4.37 -1.23
CA VAL A 127 18.54 -4.63 -0.92
C VAL A 127 17.89 -5.35 -2.10
N ASP A 128 16.73 -5.97 -1.87
CA ASP A 128 16.00 -6.65 -2.93
C ASP A 128 15.56 -5.66 -4.03
N VAL A 129 15.90 -5.97 -5.28
CA VAL A 129 15.48 -5.24 -6.48
C VAL A 129 14.33 -6.01 -7.13
N GLU A 130 13.11 -5.53 -6.90
CA GLU A 130 11.89 -6.16 -7.41
C GLU A 130 11.47 -5.51 -8.73
N LEU A 131 11.55 -6.26 -9.82
CA LEU A 131 11.16 -5.81 -11.16
C LEU A 131 9.80 -6.43 -11.54
N LYS A 132 8.76 -5.61 -11.63
CA LYS A 132 7.39 -6.02 -11.98
C LYS A 132 7.04 -5.59 -13.41
N ILE A 133 6.56 -6.53 -14.23
CA ILE A 133 6.01 -6.16 -15.54
C ILE A 133 4.66 -5.47 -15.34
N PHE A 134 4.51 -4.31 -15.96
CA PHE A 134 3.36 -3.44 -15.78
C PHE A 134 2.78 -2.96 -17.11
N SER A 135 1.56 -2.42 -17.07
CA SER A 135 0.87 -1.90 -18.25
C SER A 135 0.20 -0.56 -17.94
N LEU A 136 0.66 0.48 -18.63
CA LEU A 136 0.05 1.82 -18.56
C LEU A 136 -1.37 1.80 -19.14
N ALA A 137 -1.62 0.99 -20.17
CA ALA A 137 -2.97 0.78 -20.69
C ALA A 137 -3.90 0.21 -19.61
N LYS A 138 -3.44 -0.78 -18.83
CA LYS A 138 -4.22 -1.30 -17.70
C LYS A 138 -4.44 -0.21 -16.65
N LEU A 139 -3.41 0.56 -16.30
CA LEU A 139 -3.53 1.64 -15.32
C LEU A 139 -4.63 2.65 -15.71
N ARG A 140 -4.68 3.09 -16.97
CA ARG A 140 -5.69 4.03 -17.49
C ARG A 140 -7.14 3.60 -17.28
N TYR A 141 -7.44 2.30 -17.38
CA TYR A 141 -8.83 1.81 -17.32
C TYR A 141 -9.22 1.17 -15.99
N ARG A 142 -8.28 1.03 -15.06
CA ARG A 142 -8.58 0.43 -13.75
C ARG A 142 -9.16 1.47 -12.80
N PRO A 143 -10.09 1.08 -11.92
CA PRO A 143 -10.52 1.94 -10.84
C PRO A 143 -9.34 2.27 -9.92
N ILE A 144 -9.44 3.40 -9.24
CA ILE A 144 -8.48 3.79 -8.21
C ILE A 144 -8.39 2.73 -7.11
N ASN A 145 -7.19 2.55 -6.61
CA ASN A 145 -6.89 1.80 -5.41
C ASN A 145 -5.64 2.41 -4.76
N MET A 146 -5.29 2.00 -3.55
CA MET A 146 -4.20 2.63 -2.80
C MET A 146 -2.86 2.49 -3.55
N PHE A 147 -2.65 1.35 -4.22
CA PHE A 147 -1.45 1.09 -5.02
C PHE A 147 -1.34 2.04 -6.23
N TYR A 148 -2.39 2.22 -7.01
CA TYR A 148 -2.38 3.09 -8.19
C TYR A 148 -2.30 4.57 -7.81
N TYR A 149 -2.96 4.98 -6.72
CA TYR A 149 -2.82 6.32 -6.17
C TYR A 149 -1.37 6.60 -5.78
N ASP A 150 -0.76 5.72 -4.98
CA ASP A 150 0.63 5.87 -4.56
C ASP A 150 1.60 5.82 -5.75
N LEU A 151 1.34 4.97 -6.74
CA LEU A 151 2.19 4.86 -7.94
C LEU A 151 2.08 6.09 -8.84
N VAL A 152 0.88 6.65 -9.06
CA VAL A 152 0.68 7.80 -9.97
C VAL A 152 1.19 9.10 -9.37
N LEU A 153 1.14 9.25 -8.04
CA LEU A 153 1.54 10.48 -7.36
C LEU A 153 2.94 10.43 -6.74
N GLY A 154 3.49 9.23 -6.54
CA GLY A 154 4.71 9.00 -5.78
C GLY A 154 5.80 8.21 -6.52
N HIS A 155 5.69 8.05 -7.84
CA HIS A 155 6.75 7.44 -8.63
C HIS A 155 7.91 8.40 -8.90
N ARG A 156 9.04 7.79 -9.27
CA ARG A 156 10.12 8.43 -9.99
C ARG A 156 10.27 7.80 -11.37
N TRP A 157 10.48 8.62 -12.40
CA TRP A 157 10.83 8.13 -13.73
C TRP A 157 12.29 7.69 -13.75
N VAL A 158 12.51 6.41 -14.10
CA VAL A 158 13.81 5.90 -14.55
C VAL A 158 13.89 5.97 -16.08
N LEU A 159 12.77 5.73 -16.73
CA LEU A 159 12.57 5.94 -18.16
C LEU A 159 11.13 6.38 -18.42
N GLY A 160 10.95 7.49 -19.13
CA GLY A 160 9.64 8.03 -19.49
C GLY A 160 9.45 9.44 -18.98
N ASP A 161 8.23 9.95 -19.12
CA ASP A 161 7.82 11.27 -18.67
C ASP A 161 6.31 11.30 -18.38
N GLU A 162 5.83 12.41 -17.82
CA GLU A 162 4.45 12.58 -17.37
C GLU A 162 3.39 12.42 -18.49
N CYS A 163 3.72 12.61 -19.77
CA CYS A 163 2.76 12.41 -20.86
C CYS A 163 2.27 10.96 -20.93
N LEU A 164 3.08 10.00 -20.46
CA LEU A 164 2.73 8.58 -20.41
C LEU A 164 1.59 8.26 -19.42
N LEU A 165 1.32 9.15 -18.47
CA LEU A 165 0.22 9.05 -17.51
C LEU A 165 -1.05 9.80 -17.95
N GLN A 166 -1.09 10.29 -19.20
CA GLN A 166 -2.32 10.87 -19.74
C GLN A 166 -3.48 9.84 -19.64
N GLY A 167 -4.62 10.28 -19.10
CA GLY A 167 -5.79 9.43 -18.84
C GLY A 167 -5.78 8.69 -17.50
N CYS A 168 -4.81 8.97 -16.61
CA CYS A 168 -4.75 8.42 -15.25
C CYS A 168 -5.20 9.42 -14.17
N ALA A 169 -5.89 10.51 -14.53
CA ALA A 169 -6.24 11.60 -13.61
C ALA A 169 -7.18 11.15 -12.47
N HIS A 170 -8.02 10.15 -12.71
CA HIS A 170 -8.92 9.57 -11.70
C HIS A 170 -8.21 8.83 -10.58
N HIS A 171 -6.90 8.57 -10.70
CA HIS A 171 -6.08 8.00 -9.62
C HIS A 171 -5.54 9.05 -8.66
N ARG A 172 -5.83 10.34 -8.86
CA ARG A 172 -5.15 11.45 -8.13
C ARG A 172 -5.93 11.98 -6.93
N ASP A 173 -7.19 11.59 -6.75
CA ASP A 173 -8.01 12.06 -5.62
C ASP A 173 -8.04 10.98 -4.52
N GLU A 174 -7.42 11.24 -3.37
CA GLU A 174 -7.42 10.30 -2.25
C GLU A 174 -8.82 10.01 -1.69
N ARG A 175 -9.80 10.90 -1.90
CA ARG A 175 -11.16 10.73 -1.39
C ARG A 175 -11.92 9.64 -2.13
N ASP A 176 -11.47 9.30 -3.33
CA ASP A 176 -12.04 8.22 -4.14
C ASP A 176 -11.48 6.84 -3.74
N LEU A 177 -10.53 6.77 -2.81
CA LEU A 177 -9.99 5.49 -2.34
C LEU A 177 -11.08 4.65 -1.66
N PRO A 178 -11.34 3.42 -2.16
CA PRO A 178 -12.33 2.56 -1.54
C PRO A 178 -11.92 2.15 -0.13
N LEU A 179 -12.87 2.15 0.81
CA LEU A 179 -12.63 1.68 2.18
C LEU A 179 -12.16 0.22 2.25
N SER A 180 -12.45 -0.60 1.23
CA SER A 180 -11.91 -1.96 1.12
C SER A 180 -10.37 -1.98 1.06
N GLU A 181 -9.73 -0.93 0.56
CA GLU A 181 -8.26 -0.83 0.52
C GLU A 181 -7.67 -0.70 1.94
N ALA A 182 -8.30 0.08 2.82
CA ALA A 182 -7.94 0.12 4.23
C ALA A 182 -8.11 -1.25 4.90
N ALA A 183 -9.19 -1.96 4.58
CA ALA A 183 -9.45 -3.29 5.11
C ALA A 183 -8.43 -4.32 4.59
N HIS A 184 -8.04 -4.24 3.32
CA HIS A 184 -6.96 -5.06 2.77
C HIS A 184 -5.61 -4.77 3.42
N LEU A 185 -5.27 -3.48 3.60
CA LEU A 185 -4.05 -3.05 4.27
C LEU A 185 -3.96 -3.63 5.69
N LEU A 186 -5.02 -3.44 6.48
CA LEU A 186 -5.03 -3.91 7.87
C LEU A 186 -5.01 -5.44 7.96
N MET A 187 -5.72 -6.14 7.07
CA MET A 187 -5.70 -7.61 7.04
C MET A 187 -4.30 -8.15 6.69
N ASN A 188 -3.60 -7.50 5.76
CA ASN A 188 -2.20 -7.83 5.45
C ASN A 188 -1.30 -7.62 6.68
N ARG A 189 -1.54 -6.59 7.49
CA ARG A 189 -0.79 -6.39 8.74
C ARG A 189 -1.15 -7.39 9.84
N CYS A 190 -2.43 -7.75 9.98
CA CYS A 190 -2.84 -8.81 10.91
C CYS A 190 -2.18 -10.15 10.56
N SER A 191 -2.00 -10.45 9.26
CA SER A 191 -1.24 -11.63 8.83
C SER A 191 0.24 -11.54 9.24
N GLY A 192 0.86 -10.36 9.10
CA GLY A 192 2.22 -10.12 9.61
C GLY A 192 2.34 -10.26 11.13
N LEU A 193 1.35 -9.80 11.89
CA LEU A 193 1.29 -10.02 13.35
C LEU A 193 1.15 -11.51 13.69
N LEU A 194 0.39 -12.28 12.91
CA LEU A 194 0.29 -13.73 13.10
C LEU A 194 1.65 -14.42 12.88
N PHE A 195 2.36 -14.10 11.80
CA PHE A 195 3.70 -14.64 11.55
C PHE A 195 4.72 -14.18 12.60
N ALA A 196 4.61 -12.95 13.09
CA ALA A 196 5.43 -12.48 14.20
C ALA A 196 5.17 -13.30 15.47
N ARG A 197 3.90 -13.65 15.76
CA ARG A 197 3.56 -14.51 16.89
C ARG A 197 4.18 -15.90 16.74
N GLU A 198 4.13 -16.48 15.54
CA GLU A 198 4.77 -17.77 15.26
C GLU A 198 6.28 -17.73 15.57
N LYS A 199 7.00 -16.71 15.10
CA LYS A 199 8.43 -16.53 15.40
C LYS A 199 8.71 -16.34 16.89
N LEU A 200 7.83 -15.62 17.61
CA LEU A 200 7.97 -15.45 19.05
C LEU A 200 7.77 -16.76 19.84
N LEU A 201 7.14 -17.78 19.26
CA LEU A 201 7.00 -19.10 19.88
C LEU A 201 8.20 -20.02 19.60
N HIS A 202 9.03 -19.71 18.61
CA HIS A 202 10.21 -20.50 18.29
C HIS A 202 11.28 -20.44 19.39
N ARG A 203 11.95 -21.57 19.61
CA ARG A 203 13.08 -21.68 20.55
C ARG A 203 14.20 -22.49 19.88
N PRO A 204 15.46 -22.01 19.86
CA PRO A 204 15.92 -20.73 20.43
C PRO A 204 15.43 -19.52 19.63
N PHE A 205 15.17 -18.40 20.32
CA PHE A 205 14.76 -17.14 19.68
C PHE A 205 16.01 -16.36 19.24
N THR A 206 16.14 -16.13 17.94
CA THR A 206 17.35 -15.58 17.31
C THR A 206 17.26 -14.08 17.03
N ALA A 207 18.39 -13.43 16.78
CA ALA A 207 18.41 -12.02 16.38
C ALA A 207 17.70 -11.77 15.04
N ALA A 208 17.76 -12.72 14.10
CA ALA A 208 17.04 -12.64 12.84
C ALA A 208 15.52 -12.70 13.04
N GLU A 209 15.06 -13.52 13.99
CA GLU A 209 13.64 -13.56 14.37
C GLU A 209 13.20 -12.29 15.11
N ALA A 210 14.04 -11.74 15.99
CA ALA A 210 13.79 -10.45 16.63
C ALA A 210 13.58 -9.35 15.59
N ASP A 211 14.49 -9.25 14.62
CA ASP A 211 14.41 -8.27 13.54
C ASP A 211 13.17 -8.49 12.64
N PHE A 212 12.84 -9.76 12.31
CA PHE A 212 11.61 -10.08 11.57
C PHE A 212 10.35 -9.64 12.33
N VAL A 213 10.28 -9.91 13.64
CA VAL A 213 9.17 -9.50 14.49
C VAL A 213 9.09 -7.97 14.54
N GLY A 214 10.21 -7.29 14.85
CA GLY A 214 10.28 -5.84 14.92
C GLY A 214 9.77 -5.15 13.65
N ARG A 215 10.20 -5.63 12.48
CA ARG A 215 9.73 -5.13 11.18
C ARG A 215 8.22 -5.30 10.99
N ASN A 216 7.65 -6.45 11.37
CA ASN A 216 6.20 -6.67 11.25
C ASN A 216 5.39 -5.81 12.24
N LEU A 217 5.89 -5.62 13.46
CA LEU A 217 5.28 -4.70 14.43
C LEU A 217 5.28 -3.26 13.89
N ALA A 218 6.41 -2.80 13.33
CA ALA A 218 6.51 -1.46 12.72
C ALA A 218 5.59 -1.27 11.52
N LYS A 219 5.44 -2.29 10.66
CA LYS A 219 4.49 -2.27 9.54
C LYS A 219 3.04 -2.20 10.00
N ALA A 220 2.70 -2.83 11.13
CA ALA A 220 1.37 -2.73 11.74
C ALA A 220 1.11 -1.35 12.33
N GLN A 221 2.06 -0.82 13.10
CA GLN A 221 2.05 0.54 13.64
C GLN A 221 1.76 1.60 12.57
N LEU A 222 2.46 1.53 11.44
CA LEU A 222 2.24 2.43 10.30
C LEU A 222 0.83 2.28 9.71
N ALA A 223 0.30 1.06 9.61
CA ALA A 223 -1.00 0.85 8.98
C ALA A 223 -2.17 1.36 9.83
N PHE A 224 -2.05 1.43 11.15
CA PHE A 224 -3.18 1.86 11.99
C PHE A 224 -3.62 3.29 11.67
N GLY A 225 -2.67 4.22 11.57
CA GLY A 225 -2.99 5.59 11.16
C GLY A 225 -3.38 5.69 9.69
N ASP A 226 -2.76 4.90 8.81
CA ASP A 226 -3.12 4.87 7.38
C ASP A 226 -4.58 4.44 7.15
N VAL A 227 -5.06 3.49 7.94
CA VAL A 227 -6.45 3.05 7.95
C VAL A 227 -7.38 4.17 8.37
N VAL A 228 -7.06 4.89 9.44
CA VAL A 228 -7.87 6.03 9.91
C VAL A 228 -7.93 7.13 8.84
N LEU A 229 -6.78 7.47 8.25
CA LEU A 229 -6.70 8.49 7.20
C LEU A 229 -7.46 8.08 5.94
N THR A 230 -7.36 6.82 5.53
CA THR A 230 -8.10 6.32 4.36
C THR A 230 -9.60 6.34 4.63
N ALA A 231 -10.02 5.88 5.82
CA ALA A 231 -11.43 5.84 6.20
C ALA A 231 -12.07 7.23 6.32
N THR A 232 -11.27 8.28 6.41
CA THR A 232 -11.72 9.67 6.58
C THR A 232 -11.40 10.55 5.38
N GLY A 233 -10.97 9.96 4.26
CA GLY A 233 -10.67 10.68 3.01
C GLY A 233 -9.43 11.58 3.08
N GLN A 234 -8.52 11.32 4.03
CA GLN A 234 -7.32 12.11 4.30
C GLN A 234 -6.02 11.34 4.05
N TYR A 235 -6.07 10.13 3.48
CA TYR A 235 -4.86 9.40 3.07
C TYR A 235 -4.04 10.23 2.07
N HIS A 236 -2.72 10.02 2.07
CA HIS A 236 -1.81 10.71 1.17
C HIS A 236 -0.59 9.84 0.87
N TRP A 237 -0.03 9.97 -0.33
CA TRP A 237 1.05 9.09 -0.80
C TRP A 237 2.35 9.30 0.00
N SER A 238 2.64 10.54 0.40
CA SER A 238 3.77 10.87 1.29
C SER A 238 3.45 10.44 2.72
N CYS A 239 4.37 9.70 3.36
CA CYS A 239 4.21 9.31 4.76
C CYS A 239 4.35 10.51 5.70
N ARG A 240 5.19 11.51 5.37
CA ARG A 240 5.32 12.73 6.19
C ARG A 240 4.01 13.50 6.24
N GLU A 241 3.36 13.67 5.09
CA GLU A 241 2.05 14.31 5.03
C GLU A 241 1.00 13.53 5.83
N ARG A 242 0.99 12.18 5.73
CA ARG A 242 0.10 11.34 6.55
C ARG A 242 0.30 11.55 8.05
N ARG A 243 1.56 11.61 8.52
CA ARG A 243 1.87 11.91 9.93
C ARG A 243 1.25 13.23 10.36
N ASP A 244 1.46 14.26 9.55
CA ASP A 244 1.07 15.63 9.89
C ASP A 244 -0.45 15.79 9.85
N ARG A 245 -1.12 15.16 8.88
CA ARG A 245 -2.59 15.05 8.82
C ARG A 245 -3.14 14.33 10.04
N LEU A 246 -2.60 13.16 10.38
CA LEU A 246 -3.09 12.36 11.51
C LEU A 246 -2.85 13.06 12.87
N LYS A 247 -1.74 13.79 13.02
CA LYS A 247 -1.44 14.58 14.22
C LYS A 247 -2.45 15.72 14.43
N ARG A 248 -2.91 16.34 13.35
CA ARG A 248 -3.94 17.39 13.38
C ARG A 248 -5.36 16.83 13.38
N PHE A 249 -5.49 15.52 13.20
CA PHE A 249 -6.77 14.88 13.05
C PHE A 249 -7.49 14.81 14.39
N ILE A 250 -8.71 15.34 14.40
CA ILE A 250 -9.64 15.27 15.52
C ILE A 250 -10.89 14.58 15.00
N LEU A 251 -11.18 13.39 15.50
CA LEU A 251 -12.41 12.69 15.16
C LEU A 251 -13.60 13.32 15.90
N PRO A 252 -14.76 13.48 15.24
CA PRO A 252 -16.01 13.72 15.93
C PRO A 252 -16.38 12.48 16.74
N GLY A 253 -16.37 12.59 18.07
CA GLY A 253 -16.67 11.51 19.01
C GLY A 253 -15.45 11.01 19.78
N ASP A 254 -15.68 10.38 20.93
CA ASP A 254 -14.63 9.84 21.79
C ASP A 254 -14.19 8.46 21.28
N LEU A 255 -13.08 8.42 20.55
CA LEU A 255 -12.39 7.18 20.21
C LEU A 255 -11.20 7.04 21.15
N PRO A 256 -11.34 6.31 22.29
CA PRO A 256 -10.33 6.29 23.34
C PRO A 256 -8.99 5.68 22.92
N TRP A 257 -8.95 5.01 21.76
CA TRP A 257 -7.75 4.40 21.17
C TRP A 257 -7.09 5.26 20.10
N LEU A 258 -7.66 6.42 19.72
CA LEU A 258 -7.11 7.27 18.65
C LEU A 258 -5.75 7.85 19.01
N GLU A 259 -5.57 8.32 20.25
CA GLU A 259 -4.29 8.84 20.72
C GLU A 259 -3.19 7.76 20.61
N GLU A 260 -3.52 6.53 20.97
CA GLU A 260 -2.60 5.42 20.80
C GLU A 260 -2.33 5.12 19.32
N VAL A 261 -3.32 5.20 18.43
CA VAL A 261 -3.09 5.11 16.97
C VAL A 261 -2.15 6.22 16.48
N GLN A 262 -2.31 7.46 16.92
CA GLN A 262 -1.43 8.58 16.55
C GLN A 262 0.01 8.32 16.98
N LYS A 263 0.21 7.88 18.23
CA LYS A 263 1.52 7.53 18.78
C LYS A 263 2.16 6.36 18.02
N GLN A 264 1.40 5.28 17.79
CA GLN A 264 1.90 4.12 17.07
C GLN A 264 2.22 4.45 15.61
N HIS A 265 1.37 5.23 14.93
CA HIS A 265 1.63 5.69 13.56
C HIS A 265 2.92 6.50 13.45
N ALA A 266 3.13 7.45 14.37
CA ALA A 266 4.36 8.24 14.41
C ALA A 266 5.60 7.34 14.58
N ALA A 267 5.54 6.33 15.45
CA ALA A 267 6.61 5.35 15.61
C ALA A 267 6.83 4.50 14.34
N GLY A 268 5.76 4.09 13.66
CA GLY A 268 5.83 3.36 12.40
C GLY A 268 6.45 4.18 11.26
N ILE A 269 6.16 5.48 11.20
CA ILE A 269 6.78 6.41 10.24
C ILE A 269 8.24 6.62 10.55
N HIS A 270 8.59 6.83 11.83
CA HIS A 270 9.98 6.93 12.24
C HIS A 270 10.76 5.68 11.81
N PHE A 271 10.26 4.48 12.11
CA PHE A 271 10.91 3.24 11.68
C PHE A 271 11.01 3.12 10.15
N LYS A 272 10.00 3.58 9.41
CA LYS A 272 10.01 3.51 7.93
C LYS A 272 11.14 4.34 7.31
N LEU A 273 11.38 5.54 7.85
CA LEU A 273 12.39 6.47 7.36
C LEU A 273 13.77 6.17 7.95
N HIS A 274 13.79 5.82 9.24
CA HIS A 274 14.96 5.56 10.08
C HIS A 274 14.88 4.15 10.68
N PRO A 275 14.98 3.10 9.85
CA PRO A 275 14.90 1.74 10.31
C PRO A 275 16.10 1.37 11.20
N GLU A 276 15.81 0.61 12.25
CA GLU A 276 16.81 0.05 13.16
C GLU A 276 16.57 -1.45 13.31
N ARG A 277 17.65 -2.23 13.35
CA ARG A 277 17.56 -3.66 13.64
C ARG A 277 17.30 -3.85 15.12
N THR A 278 16.16 -4.43 15.47
CA THR A 278 15.85 -4.67 16.88
C THR A 278 16.63 -5.88 17.42
N MET A 279 17.24 -5.71 18.58
CA MET A 279 17.83 -6.79 19.38
C MET A 279 17.03 -7.05 20.67
N ALA A 280 15.79 -6.57 20.72
CA ALA A 280 14.95 -6.76 21.88
C ALA A 280 14.69 -8.25 22.15
N GLY A 281 14.68 -8.63 23.43
CA GLY A 281 14.38 -9.98 23.85
C GLY A 281 12.93 -10.39 23.54
N ALA A 282 12.69 -11.70 23.46
CA ALA A 282 11.39 -12.28 23.14
C ALA A 282 10.25 -11.73 24.03
N SER A 283 10.47 -11.61 25.35
CA SER A 283 9.46 -11.11 26.28
C SER A 283 9.02 -9.68 25.99
N THR A 284 9.96 -8.78 25.68
CA THR A 284 9.67 -7.39 25.30
C THR A 284 8.87 -7.33 24.00
N LEU A 285 9.25 -8.14 23.01
CA LEU A 285 8.55 -8.21 21.72
C LEU A 285 7.17 -8.87 21.84
N GLU A 286 7.01 -9.85 22.72
CA GLU A 286 5.71 -10.46 23.06
C GLU A 286 4.76 -9.45 23.68
N ALA A 287 5.23 -8.64 24.65
CA ALA A 287 4.42 -7.59 25.26
C ALA A 287 3.97 -6.54 24.22
N ARG A 288 4.89 -6.09 23.36
CA ARG A 288 4.57 -5.14 22.29
C ARG A 288 3.63 -5.74 21.25
N HIS A 289 3.81 -7.01 20.88
CA HIS A 289 2.92 -7.73 19.98
C HIS A 289 1.49 -7.79 20.53
N ALA A 290 1.31 -8.11 21.82
CA ALA A 290 -0.01 -8.16 22.46
C ALA A 290 -0.71 -6.79 22.46
N GLN A 291 0.03 -5.72 22.74
CA GLN A 291 -0.49 -4.34 22.67
C GLN A 291 -0.96 -3.98 21.26
N LEU A 292 -0.12 -4.19 20.25
CA LEU A 292 -0.46 -3.87 18.86
C LEU A 292 -1.58 -4.77 18.31
N THR A 293 -1.69 -6.02 18.77
CA THR A 293 -2.80 -6.91 18.40
C THR A 293 -4.14 -6.39 18.94
N THR A 294 -4.16 -5.90 20.17
CA THR A 294 -5.35 -5.25 20.77
C THR A 294 -5.76 -4.03 19.96
N LEU A 295 -4.80 -3.14 19.65
CA LEU A 295 -5.06 -1.94 18.85
C LEU A 295 -5.51 -2.25 17.42
N ALA A 296 -4.92 -3.29 16.81
CA ALA A 296 -5.31 -3.78 15.49
C ALA A 296 -6.77 -4.24 15.50
N LEU A 297 -7.21 -4.95 16.54
CA LEU A 297 -8.60 -5.40 16.67
C LEU A 297 -9.56 -4.22 16.81
N GLN A 298 -9.24 -3.23 17.66
CA GLN A 298 -10.06 -2.03 17.82
C GLN A 298 -10.19 -1.26 16.50
N THR A 299 -9.06 -1.04 15.82
CA THR A 299 -9.01 -0.37 14.52
C THR A 299 -9.80 -1.16 13.46
N TRP A 300 -9.67 -2.49 13.47
CA TRP A 300 -10.37 -3.39 12.54
C TRP A 300 -11.89 -3.31 12.69
N LEU A 301 -12.40 -3.46 13.92
CA LEU A 301 -13.84 -3.45 14.18
C LEU A 301 -14.44 -2.07 13.87
N TRP A 302 -13.73 -0.99 14.20
CA TRP A 302 -14.15 0.37 13.82
C TRP A 302 -14.22 0.54 12.30
N LEU A 303 -13.15 0.18 11.58
CA LEU A 303 -13.09 0.30 10.13
C LEU A 303 -14.20 -0.50 9.45
N GLU A 304 -14.33 -1.79 9.80
CA GLU A 304 -15.32 -2.67 9.18
C GLU A 304 -16.74 -2.23 9.53
N SER A 305 -16.95 -1.67 10.73
CA SER A 305 -18.27 -1.13 11.08
C SER A 305 -18.64 0.07 10.21
N HIS A 306 -17.67 0.92 9.92
CA HIS A 306 -17.86 2.06 9.04
C HIS A 306 -18.07 1.63 7.58
N ARG A 307 -17.22 0.71 7.08
CA ARG A 307 -17.25 0.23 5.70
C ARG A 307 -18.51 -0.56 5.35
N LEU A 308 -18.97 -1.41 6.27
CA LEU A 308 -20.13 -2.28 6.06
C LEU A 308 -21.42 -1.68 6.60
N HIS A 309 -21.37 -0.46 7.15
CA HIS A 309 -22.49 0.23 7.78
C HIS A 309 -23.21 -0.64 8.83
N TYR A 310 -22.43 -1.37 9.64
CA TYR A 310 -22.97 -2.28 10.64
C TYR A 310 -22.04 -2.40 11.84
N PRO A 311 -22.52 -2.17 13.08
CA PRO A 311 -21.67 -2.23 14.27
C PRO A 311 -21.24 -3.67 14.58
N PHE A 312 -19.94 -3.86 14.86
CA PHE A 312 -19.41 -5.12 15.36
C PHE A 312 -18.87 -4.98 16.77
N ALA A 313 -19.43 -5.73 17.72
CA ALA A 313 -19.03 -5.65 19.14
C ALA A 313 -17.75 -6.43 19.45
N SER A 314 -17.42 -7.44 18.64
CA SER A 314 -16.25 -8.29 18.86
C SER A 314 -15.77 -8.96 17.57
N ALA A 315 -14.56 -9.54 17.60
CA ALA A 315 -14.04 -10.36 16.51
C ALA A 315 -14.99 -11.53 16.16
N ARG A 316 -15.60 -12.16 17.17
CA ARG A 316 -16.54 -13.28 16.99
C ARG A 316 -17.83 -12.82 16.33
N ASP A 317 -18.37 -11.69 16.77
CA ASP A 317 -19.55 -11.06 16.18
C ASP A 317 -19.30 -10.72 14.69
N TYR A 318 -18.16 -10.10 14.40
CA TYR A 318 -17.74 -9.87 13.01
C TYR A 318 -17.65 -11.18 12.22
N ALA A 319 -16.91 -12.18 12.71
CA ALA A 319 -16.68 -13.44 12.00
C ALA A 319 -18.00 -14.15 11.66
N LEU A 320 -18.89 -14.29 12.65
CA LEU A 320 -20.16 -15.02 12.53
C LEU A 320 -21.28 -14.21 11.88
N SER A 321 -21.12 -12.89 11.70
CA SER A 321 -22.11 -12.06 11.02
C SER A 321 -22.39 -12.56 9.59
N ARG A 322 -23.68 -12.50 9.22
CA ARG A 322 -24.20 -12.88 7.90
C ARG A 322 -24.00 -11.81 6.83
N ILE A 323 -23.50 -10.63 7.21
CA ILE A 323 -23.21 -9.55 6.28
C ILE A 323 -22.15 -10.00 5.29
N ASP A 324 -22.36 -9.64 4.02
CA ASP A 324 -21.33 -9.83 3.01
C ASP A 324 -20.14 -8.93 3.34
N LYS A 325 -19.01 -9.56 3.69
CA LYS A 325 -17.78 -8.85 4.06
C LYS A 325 -16.96 -8.45 2.83
N CYS A 326 -17.31 -8.94 1.64
CA CYS A 326 -16.60 -8.63 0.40
C CYS A 326 -17.57 -8.20 -0.72
N PRO A 327 -18.47 -7.22 -0.48
CA PRO A 327 -19.49 -6.80 -1.44
C PRO A 327 -18.89 -6.25 -2.75
N GLU A 328 -17.65 -5.76 -2.69
CA GLU A 328 -16.88 -5.30 -3.84
C GLU A 328 -16.41 -6.43 -4.79
N THR A 329 -16.53 -7.70 -4.38
CA THR A 329 -16.04 -8.84 -5.16
C THR A 329 -17.13 -9.46 -6.02
N ASN A 330 -16.76 -9.83 -7.25
CA ASN A 330 -17.72 -10.46 -8.17
C ASN A 330 -17.81 -11.98 -7.91
N ALA A 331 -19.03 -12.51 -7.78
CA ALA A 331 -19.31 -13.92 -7.55
C ALA A 331 -18.64 -14.88 -8.55
N TRP A 332 -18.52 -14.53 -9.84
CA TRP A 332 -17.84 -15.41 -10.80
C TRP A 332 -16.33 -15.46 -10.56
N ARG A 333 -15.72 -14.33 -10.15
CA ARG A 333 -14.31 -14.30 -9.74
C ARG A 333 -14.13 -15.14 -8.49
N ASN A 334 -15.03 -15.01 -7.52
CA ASN A 334 -15.01 -15.83 -6.31
C ASN A 334 -15.09 -17.32 -6.63
N ARG A 335 -15.92 -17.74 -7.60
CA ARG A 335 -15.94 -19.14 -8.08
C ARG A 335 -14.61 -19.62 -8.64
N LEU A 336 -13.95 -18.81 -9.48
CA LEU A 336 -12.62 -19.16 -10.02
C LEU A 336 -11.55 -19.24 -8.92
N ILE A 337 -11.58 -18.32 -7.96
CA ILE A 337 -10.66 -18.36 -6.81
C ILE A 337 -10.96 -19.60 -5.95
N ASN A 338 -12.22 -19.89 -5.67
CA ASN A 338 -12.63 -21.09 -4.93
C ASN A 338 -12.20 -22.38 -5.65
N LEU A 339 -12.31 -22.44 -6.98
CA LEU A 339 -11.80 -23.55 -7.78
C LEU A 339 -10.28 -23.71 -7.62
N LYS A 340 -9.54 -22.61 -7.66
CA LYS A 340 -8.08 -22.61 -7.49
C LYS A 340 -7.65 -23.06 -6.08
N VAL A 341 -8.37 -22.61 -5.05
CA VAL A 341 -7.97 -22.81 -3.64
C VAL A 341 -8.49 -24.13 -3.07
N PHE A 342 -9.73 -24.49 -3.38
CA PHE A 342 -10.43 -25.65 -2.78
C PHE A 342 -10.75 -26.75 -3.80
N GLY A 343 -10.31 -26.60 -5.04
CA GLY A 343 -10.53 -27.57 -6.11
C GLY A 343 -11.95 -27.57 -6.70
N PRO A 344 -12.24 -28.48 -7.65
CA PRO A 344 -13.49 -28.52 -8.42
C PRO A 344 -14.75 -28.69 -7.57
N MET A 345 -14.66 -29.42 -6.45
CA MET A 345 -15.79 -29.65 -5.54
C MET A 345 -16.33 -28.35 -4.91
N ALA A 346 -15.55 -27.27 -4.89
CA ALA A 346 -16.02 -25.99 -4.37
C ALA A 346 -17.04 -25.30 -5.30
N LEU A 347 -17.05 -25.64 -6.59
CA LEU A 347 -17.98 -25.06 -7.57
C LEU A 347 -19.41 -25.56 -7.42
N THR A 348 -19.59 -26.78 -6.92
CA THR A 348 -20.91 -27.39 -6.66
C THR A 348 -21.47 -27.03 -5.29
N SER A 349 -20.67 -26.41 -4.42
CA SER A 349 -21.14 -25.96 -3.10
C SER A 349 -22.03 -24.72 -3.22
N LEU A 350 -23.06 -24.63 -2.38
CA LEU A 350 -23.89 -23.41 -2.24
C LEU A 350 -23.06 -22.16 -1.88
N LYS A 351 -21.84 -22.35 -1.37
CA LYS A 351 -20.88 -21.28 -1.03
C LYS A 351 -19.88 -20.98 -2.16
N GLY A 352 -20.03 -21.56 -3.35
CA GLY A 352 -19.07 -21.40 -4.46
C GLY A 352 -18.94 -19.94 -4.97
N GLY A 353 -19.99 -19.14 -4.84
CA GLY A 353 -19.97 -17.70 -5.16
C GLY A 353 -19.48 -16.79 -4.04
N VAL A 354 -19.33 -17.33 -2.82
CA VAL A 354 -18.90 -16.56 -1.64
C VAL A 354 -17.38 -16.41 -1.67
N ASN A 355 -16.89 -15.22 -1.31
CA ASN A 355 -15.46 -14.99 -1.25
C ASN A 355 -14.77 -15.99 -0.29
N PRO A 356 -13.64 -16.62 -0.68
CA PRO A 356 -12.92 -17.59 0.15
C PRO A 356 -12.64 -17.12 1.58
N ARG A 357 -12.38 -15.84 1.77
CA ARG A 357 -12.12 -15.25 3.09
C ARG A 357 -13.33 -15.34 4.01
N VAL A 358 -14.52 -15.09 3.48
CA VAL A 358 -15.78 -15.22 4.24
C VAL A 358 -16.01 -16.67 4.62
N ARG A 359 -15.68 -17.62 3.72
CA ARG A 359 -15.77 -19.05 4.02
C ARG A 359 -14.85 -19.47 5.16
N LEU A 360 -13.63 -18.93 5.21
CA LEU A 360 -12.68 -19.19 6.29
C LEU A 360 -13.18 -18.62 7.61
N LEU A 361 -13.67 -17.37 7.63
CA LEU A 361 -14.22 -16.75 8.84
C LEU A 361 -15.44 -17.48 9.39
N HIS A 362 -16.28 -18.07 8.53
CA HIS A 362 -17.42 -18.89 8.94
C HIS A 362 -17.04 -20.30 9.40
N ALA A 363 -15.79 -20.71 9.23
CA ALA A 363 -15.29 -22.02 9.66
C ALA A 363 -14.55 -21.96 11.01
N LEU A 364 -14.26 -20.75 11.51
CA LEU A 364 -13.79 -20.48 12.88
C LEU A 364 -14.98 -20.45 13.84
#